data_AF-M2T346-F1
#
_entry.id   AF-M2T346-F1
#
_cell.length_a   1.000
_cell.length_b   1.000
_cell.length_c   1.000
_cell.angle_alpha   90.00
_cell.angle_beta   90.00
_cell.angle_gamma   90.00
#
_symmetry.space_group_name_H-M   'P 1'
#
loop_
_entity.id
_entity.type
_entity.pdbx_description
1 polymer ?
#
loop_
_entity_poly.entity_id
_entity_poly.type
_entity_poly.pdbx_seq_one_letter_code
_entity_poly.pdbx_strand_id
1 'polypeptide(L)'
;LTCSKRQLTSADYLWRSLVGDTIPVDGDVLQDFGFNNYFPWWLKNLHRLQGPTTKEEVEGSLAQTFFDKAKLYLDPRDRNMHPSELKPEAKRDSFLLLSHILYRFTPNPSAMLYHTFAFVTCRNSAEESQLVDKYLLLLVPSDGSFFYTFHNERRSLTHTASFAAFWKVYEAGTLLLLIDSHDLQNLRTRLPHLESFLSVPPSGPHPSVWALKTIPREHGSNNASAYPGNHLRLRL
;
A
#
# COMPACT_ATOMS: atom_id res chain seq x y z
N LEU A 1 39.43 40.24 10.23
CA LEU A 1 38.52 39.11 10.54
C LEU A 1 38.69 38.05 9.47
N THR A 2 39.51 37.04 9.73
CA THR A 2 39.66 35.86 8.87
C THR A 2 38.40 35.02 9.02
N CYS A 3 37.53 35.06 8.00
CA CYS A 3 36.34 34.21 7.94
C CYS A 3 36.79 32.76 7.82
N SER A 4 36.71 32.01 8.92
CA SER A 4 37.02 30.57 8.93
C SER A 4 35.92 29.85 8.14
N LYS A 5 36.26 29.38 6.93
CA LYS A 5 35.33 28.60 6.11
C LYS A 5 35.03 27.30 6.84
N ARG A 6 33.79 27.14 7.30
CA ARG A 6 33.28 25.86 7.85
C ARG A 6 33.56 24.73 6.85
N GLN A 7 33.98 23.58 7.36
CA GLN A 7 34.16 22.37 6.55
C GLN A 7 32.82 21.95 5.94
N LEU A 8 32.84 21.62 4.64
CA LEU A 8 31.67 21.12 3.93
C LEU A 8 31.31 19.73 4.47
N THR A 9 30.02 19.53 4.71
CA THR A 9 29.43 18.29 5.21
C THR A 9 28.63 17.59 4.11
N SER A 10 28.26 16.32 4.30
CA SER A 10 27.39 15.57 3.38
C SER A 10 26.07 16.33 3.09
N ALA A 11 25.53 17.07 4.06
CA ALA A 11 24.38 17.94 3.85
C ALA A 11 24.64 19.08 2.82
N ASP A 12 25.84 19.65 2.79
CA ASP A 12 26.21 20.71 1.84
C ASP A 12 26.34 20.17 0.41
N TYR A 13 26.79 18.92 0.27
CA TYR A 13 26.86 18.24 -1.02
C TYR A 13 25.46 17.84 -1.52
N LEU A 14 24.58 17.37 -0.64
CA LEU A 14 23.18 17.13 -0.97
C LEU A 14 22.48 18.42 -1.46
N TRP A 15 22.72 19.54 -0.78
CA TRP A 15 22.16 20.83 -1.18
C TRP A 15 22.57 21.24 -2.60
N ARG A 16 23.83 20.99 -2.99
CA ARG A 16 24.30 21.26 -4.36
C ARG A 16 23.60 20.39 -5.39
N SER A 17 23.40 19.12 -5.09
CA SER A 17 22.64 18.19 -5.95
C SER A 17 21.19 18.64 -6.12
N LEU A 18 20.53 19.08 -5.03
CA LEU A 18 19.17 19.64 -5.08
C LEU A 18 19.08 20.92 -5.91
N VAL A 19 20.03 21.86 -5.73
CA VAL A 19 20.07 23.12 -6.51
C VAL A 19 20.30 22.85 -8.00
N GLY A 20 21.10 21.84 -8.32
CA GLY A 20 21.38 21.44 -9.70
C GLY A 20 20.32 20.53 -10.32
N ASP A 21 19.28 20.15 -9.58
CA ASP A 21 18.32 19.10 -9.97
C ASP A 21 19.02 17.81 -10.47
N THR A 22 20.08 17.42 -9.76
CA THR A 22 20.89 16.25 -10.09
C THR A 22 20.90 15.25 -8.94
N ILE A 23 21.05 13.97 -9.26
CA ILE A 23 21.16 12.92 -8.26
C ILE A 23 22.53 13.01 -7.56
N PRO A 24 22.59 12.92 -6.22
CA PRO A 24 23.86 12.87 -5.50
C PRO A 24 24.66 11.64 -5.92
N VAL A 25 25.93 11.83 -6.25
CA VAL A 25 26.87 10.74 -6.57
C VAL A 25 27.88 10.49 -5.46
N ASP A 26 27.90 11.35 -4.45
CA ASP A 26 28.83 11.30 -3.33
C ASP A 26 28.46 10.16 -2.37
N GLY A 27 29.42 9.28 -2.07
CA GLY A 27 29.19 8.07 -1.28
C GLY A 27 28.72 8.34 0.15
N ASP A 28 29.21 9.42 0.77
CA ASP A 28 28.83 9.79 2.14
C ASP A 28 27.43 10.38 2.15
N VAL A 29 27.07 11.19 1.14
CA VAL A 29 25.68 11.65 0.95
C VAL A 29 24.74 10.47 0.72
N LEU A 30 25.15 9.51 -0.12
CA LEU A 30 24.34 8.35 -0.44
C LEU A 30 24.10 7.45 0.79
N GLN A 31 25.09 7.36 1.68
CA GLN A 31 25.01 6.57 2.92
C GLN A 31 24.23 7.31 4.02
N ASP A 32 24.59 8.56 4.31
CA ASP A 32 24.04 9.36 5.41
C ASP A 32 22.55 9.64 5.24
N PHE A 33 22.12 9.85 4.00
CA PHE A 33 20.72 10.17 3.67
C PHE A 33 19.94 8.97 3.12
N GLY A 34 20.49 7.76 3.25
CA GLY A 34 19.77 6.51 3.01
C GLY A 34 19.49 6.18 1.54
N PHE A 35 20.16 6.85 0.60
CA PHE A 35 20.04 6.53 -0.82
C PHE A 35 20.49 5.08 -1.10
N ASN A 36 21.55 4.60 -0.44
CA ASN A 36 22.08 3.23 -0.65
C ASN A 36 21.08 2.08 -0.40
N ASN A 37 20.04 2.31 0.41
CA ASN A 37 19.04 1.29 0.74
C ASN A 37 17.78 1.35 -0.15
N TYR A 38 17.52 2.49 -0.80
CA TYR A 38 16.38 2.69 -1.70
C TYR A 38 16.79 2.67 -3.20
N PHE A 39 18.06 2.92 -3.51
CA PHE A 39 18.57 3.08 -4.88
C PHE A 39 18.85 1.83 -5.72
N PRO A 40 19.05 0.61 -5.21
CA PRO A 40 19.44 -0.51 -6.08
C PRO A 40 18.40 -0.81 -7.17
N TRP A 41 17.11 -0.68 -6.84
CA TRP A 41 16.04 -0.79 -7.83
C TRP A 41 16.01 0.44 -8.73
N TRP A 42 16.10 1.65 -8.16
CA TRP A 42 16.01 2.90 -8.91
C TRP A 42 17.13 3.05 -9.94
N LEU A 43 18.38 2.75 -9.58
CA LEU A 43 19.53 2.71 -10.50
C LEU A 43 19.41 1.61 -11.55
N LYS A 44 18.95 0.41 -11.16
CA LYS A 44 18.71 -0.70 -12.10
C LYS A 44 17.62 -0.37 -13.11
N ASN A 45 16.63 0.44 -12.73
CA ASN A 45 15.50 0.84 -13.56
C ASN A 45 15.64 2.28 -14.11
N LEU A 46 16.81 2.91 -14.05
CA LEU A 46 17.03 4.29 -14.53
C LEU A 46 16.66 4.45 -16.01
N HIS A 47 16.91 3.43 -16.82
CA HIS A 47 16.52 3.35 -18.23
C HIS A 47 14.99 3.42 -18.45
N ARG A 48 14.18 3.14 -17.41
CA ARG A 48 12.71 3.24 -17.42
C ARG A 48 12.21 4.63 -16.98
N LEU A 49 13.09 5.44 -16.40
CA LEU A 49 12.84 6.84 -16.05
C LEU A 49 13.31 7.78 -17.16
N GLN A 50 14.18 7.31 -18.06
CA GLN A 50 14.67 8.05 -19.24
C GLN A 50 13.68 8.05 -20.42
N GLY A 51 12.43 7.58 -20.21
CA GLY A 51 11.24 7.78 -21.06
C GLY A 51 10.04 7.13 -20.37
N PRO A 52 8.78 7.63 -20.44
CA PRO A 52 8.09 8.42 -21.50
C PRO A 52 7.76 9.87 -21.10
N THR A 53 7.29 10.68 -22.06
CA THR A 53 7.10 12.15 -21.96
C THR A 53 5.81 12.58 -21.25
N THR A 54 4.84 11.65 -21.07
CA THR A 54 3.52 11.96 -20.50
C THR A 54 3.27 11.19 -19.21
N LYS A 55 2.48 11.79 -18.30
CA LYS A 55 2.17 11.26 -16.97
C LYS A 55 1.47 9.90 -17.07
N GLU A 56 0.61 9.73 -18.07
CA GLU A 56 -0.20 8.56 -18.32
C GLU A 56 0.64 7.34 -18.72
N GLU A 57 1.68 7.54 -19.53
CA GLU A 57 2.57 6.45 -19.97
C GLU A 57 3.50 5.99 -18.82
N VAL A 58 3.94 6.92 -17.96
CA VAL A 58 4.70 6.61 -16.73
C VAL A 58 3.83 5.80 -15.76
N GLU A 59 2.61 6.24 -15.51
CA GLU A 59 1.65 5.55 -14.64
C GLU A 59 1.29 4.16 -15.19
N GLY A 60 1.11 4.02 -16.51
CA GLY A 60 0.87 2.73 -17.16
C GLY A 60 2.05 1.74 -17.02
N SER A 61 3.28 2.21 -17.23
CA SER A 61 4.50 1.39 -17.08
C SER A 61 4.75 0.95 -15.63
N LEU A 62 4.50 1.84 -14.66
CA LEU A 62 4.57 1.53 -13.24
C LEU A 62 3.51 0.50 -12.84
N ALA A 63 2.26 0.72 -13.24
CA ALA A 63 1.16 -0.21 -12.98
C ALA A 63 1.44 -1.61 -13.54
N GLN A 64 1.96 -1.69 -14.78
CA GLN A 64 2.35 -2.96 -15.39
C GLN A 64 3.40 -3.69 -14.55
N THR A 65 4.42 -2.97 -14.06
CA THR A 65 5.46 -3.54 -13.20
C THR A 65 4.90 -4.13 -11.91
N PHE A 66 3.98 -3.41 -11.26
CA PHE A 66 3.38 -3.87 -10.01
C PHE A 66 2.54 -5.13 -10.22
N PHE A 67 1.80 -5.19 -11.33
CA PHE A 67 0.98 -6.35 -11.65
C PHE A 67 1.79 -7.56 -12.08
N ASP A 68 2.90 -7.39 -12.80
CA ASP A 68 3.71 -8.51 -13.28
C ASP A 68 4.23 -9.39 -12.13
N LYS A 69 4.67 -8.78 -11.02
CA LYS A 69 5.11 -9.53 -9.83
C LYS A 69 3.93 -10.21 -9.12
N ALA A 70 2.78 -9.54 -9.03
CA ALA A 70 1.58 -10.06 -8.38
C ALA A 70 0.94 -11.22 -9.14
N LYS A 71 1.01 -11.22 -10.49
CA LYS A 71 0.46 -12.29 -11.35
C LYS A 71 0.99 -13.67 -11.02
N LEU A 72 2.20 -13.79 -10.46
CA LEU A 72 2.76 -15.07 -10.04
C LEU A 72 1.94 -15.78 -8.95
N TYR A 73 1.15 -15.02 -8.19
CA TYR A 73 0.28 -15.52 -7.11
C TYR A 73 -1.13 -15.88 -7.60
N LEU A 74 -1.49 -15.50 -8.82
CA LEU A 74 -2.75 -15.91 -9.45
C LEU A 74 -2.64 -17.34 -9.98
N ASP A 75 -3.80 -18.01 -10.03
CA ASP A 75 -3.97 -19.26 -10.76
C ASP A 75 -3.49 -19.09 -12.20
N PRO A 76 -2.83 -20.09 -12.82
CA PRO A 76 -2.29 -19.98 -14.18
C PRO A 76 -3.29 -19.47 -15.23
N ARG A 77 -4.59 -19.76 -15.03
CA ARG A 77 -5.69 -19.33 -15.91
C ARG A 77 -5.96 -17.83 -15.87
N ASP A 78 -5.67 -17.19 -14.73
CA ASP A 78 -6.02 -15.79 -14.47
C ASP A 78 -4.83 -14.84 -14.71
N ARG A 79 -3.60 -15.36 -14.89
CA ARG A 79 -2.38 -14.55 -14.99
C ARG A 79 -2.34 -13.59 -16.18
N ASN A 80 -3.06 -13.94 -17.26
CA ASN A 80 -3.12 -13.16 -18.48
C ASN A 80 -4.33 -12.23 -18.53
N MET A 81 -5.24 -12.32 -17.55
CA MET A 81 -6.41 -11.45 -17.49
C MET A 81 -6.00 -10.04 -17.06
N HIS A 82 -6.72 -9.05 -17.55
CA HIS A 82 -6.58 -7.69 -17.04
C HIS A 82 -7.13 -7.64 -15.60
N PRO A 83 -6.55 -6.85 -14.66
CA PRO A 83 -7.04 -6.82 -13.28
C PRO A 83 -8.55 -6.56 -13.17
N SER A 84 -9.11 -5.68 -14.01
CA SER A 84 -10.56 -5.38 -14.02
C SER A 84 -11.45 -6.57 -14.43
N GLU A 85 -10.90 -7.58 -15.09
CA GLU A 85 -11.62 -8.79 -15.54
C GLU A 85 -11.61 -9.89 -14.47
N LEU A 86 -10.78 -9.75 -13.43
CA LEU A 86 -10.73 -10.73 -12.34
C LEU A 86 -12.07 -10.76 -11.60
N LYS A 87 -12.65 -11.96 -11.52
CA LYS A 87 -13.85 -12.25 -10.74
C LYS A 87 -13.57 -13.40 -9.76
N PRO A 88 -14.19 -13.41 -8.57
CA PRO A 88 -15.10 -12.39 -8.03
C PRO A 88 -14.39 -11.07 -7.66
N GLU A 89 -15.16 -10.03 -7.30
CA GLU A 89 -14.61 -8.71 -6.93
C GLU A 89 -13.63 -8.79 -5.75
N ALA A 90 -13.89 -9.68 -4.80
CA ALA A 90 -12.96 -9.99 -3.72
C ALA A 90 -11.57 -10.44 -4.23
N LYS A 91 -11.50 -11.24 -5.29
CA LYS A 91 -10.24 -11.67 -5.92
C LYS A 91 -9.54 -10.49 -6.56
N ARG A 92 -10.26 -9.67 -7.35
CA ARG A 92 -9.71 -8.46 -7.95
C ARG A 92 -9.12 -7.52 -6.90
N ASP A 93 -9.90 -7.20 -5.88
CA ASP A 93 -9.48 -6.21 -4.87
C ASP A 93 -8.30 -6.75 -4.05
N SER A 94 -8.30 -8.04 -3.71
CA SER A 94 -7.16 -8.70 -3.07
C SER A 94 -5.92 -8.72 -3.96
N PHE A 95 -6.09 -8.90 -5.27
CA PHE A 95 -4.97 -8.85 -6.24
C PHE A 95 -4.36 -7.45 -6.31
N LEU A 96 -5.21 -6.42 -6.35
CA LEU A 96 -4.76 -5.03 -6.33
C LEU A 96 -4.05 -4.69 -5.00
N LEU A 97 -4.55 -5.16 -3.86
CA LEU A 97 -3.82 -5.03 -2.60
C LEU A 97 -2.44 -5.69 -2.68
N LEU A 98 -2.39 -6.94 -3.15
CA LEU A 98 -1.15 -7.70 -3.27
C LEU A 98 -0.12 -6.98 -4.15
N SER A 99 -0.54 -6.39 -5.26
CA SER A 99 0.37 -5.64 -6.15
C SER A 99 1.00 -4.42 -5.48
N HIS A 100 0.32 -3.79 -4.53
CA HIS A 100 0.86 -2.65 -3.78
C HIS A 100 1.81 -3.11 -2.66
N ILE A 101 1.38 -4.08 -1.85
CA ILE A 101 2.16 -4.50 -0.67
C ILE A 101 3.46 -5.22 -1.04
N LEU A 102 3.54 -5.86 -2.22
CA LEU A 102 4.78 -6.46 -2.76
C LEU A 102 5.92 -5.45 -2.96
N TYR A 103 5.58 -4.15 -2.97
CA TYR A 103 6.49 -3.01 -3.05
C TYR A 103 6.44 -2.13 -1.79
N ARG A 104 5.78 -2.60 -0.71
CA ARG A 104 5.56 -1.85 0.54
C ARG A 104 4.80 -0.55 0.38
N PHE A 105 3.96 -0.46 -0.65
CA PHE A 105 3.14 0.72 -0.85
C PHE A 105 1.82 0.62 -0.09
N THR A 106 1.51 1.69 0.62
CA THR A 106 0.18 1.92 1.16
C THR A 106 -0.76 2.31 0.02
N PRO A 107 -1.97 1.73 -0.06
CA PRO A 107 -2.98 2.20 -1.01
C PRO A 107 -3.26 3.70 -0.84
N ASN A 108 -3.57 4.39 -1.93
CA ASN A 108 -3.94 5.80 -1.88
C ASN A 108 -5.24 5.98 -1.06
N PRO A 109 -5.33 6.92 -0.11
CA PRO A 109 -6.56 7.22 0.62
C PRO A 109 -7.81 7.48 -0.23
N SER A 110 -7.66 7.95 -1.47
CA SER A 110 -8.77 8.15 -2.41
C SER A 110 -9.17 6.89 -3.18
N ALA A 111 -8.37 5.82 -3.11
CA ALA A 111 -8.66 4.56 -3.77
C ALA A 111 -9.59 3.70 -2.90
N MET A 112 -10.50 2.97 -3.54
CA MET A 112 -11.44 2.07 -2.86
C MET A 112 -10.72 1.08 -1.91
N LEU A 113 -9.55 0.59 -2.34
CA LEU A 113 -8.71 -0.35 -1.59
C LEU A 113 -8.35 0.12 -0.18
N TYR A 114 -8.20 1.43 0.01
CA TYR A 114 -7.88 2.01 1.32
C TYR A 114 -9.03 1.83 2.32
N HIS A 115 -10.27 1.85 1.82
CA HIS A 115 -11.44 1.51 2.62
C HIS A 115 -11.61 -0.02 2.71
N THR A 116 -11.59 -0.72 1.58
CA THR A 116 -11.77 -2.19 1.46
C THR A 116 -10.91 -2.99 2.44
N PHE A 117 -9.65 -2.58 2.64
CA PHE A 117 -8.70 -3.26 3.52
C PHE A 117 -8.37 -2.44 4.78
N ALA A 118 -9.33 -1.64 5.23
CA ALA A 118 -9.35 -1.00 6.54
C ALA A 118 -8.20 -0.04 6.86
N PHE A 119 -7.45 0.44 5.87
CA PHE A 119 -6.45 1.50 6.06
C PHE A 119 -7.10 2.80 6.57
N VAL A 120 -8.39 3.00 6.29
CA VAL A 120 -9.20 4.09 6.85
C VAL A 120 -9.14 4.15 8.38
N THR A 121 -8.96 3.01 9.05
CA THR A 121 -8.89 2.88 10.51
C THR A 121 -7.54 3.33 11.09
N CYS A 122 -6.51 3.49 10.25
CA CYS A 122 -5.20 3.97 10.66
C CYS A 122 -5.23 5.49 10.94
N ARG A 123 -4.55 5.89 12.00
CA ARG A 123 -4.43 7.28 12.46
C ARG A 123 -3.32 8.04 11.76
N ASN A 124 -2.28 7.34 11.30
CA ASN A 124 -1.10 7.92 10.67
C ASN A 124 -0.40 6.91 9.73
N SER A 125 0.59 7.40 9.00
CA SER A 125 1.37 6.59 8.06
C SER A 125 2.13 5.44 8.70
N ALA A 126 2.56 5.56 9.97
CA ALA A 126 3.24 4.47 10.66
C ALA A 126 2.31 3.29 10.96
N GLU A 127 1.03 3.55 11.22
CA GLU A 127 0.00 2.51 11.35
C GLU A 127 -0.34 1.87 10.01
N GLU A 128 -0.42 2.67 8.95
CA GLU A 128 -0.63 2.19 7.59
C GLU A 128 0.50 1.26 7.14
N SER A 129 1.76 1.65 7.35
CA SER A 129 2.93 0.80 7.05
C SER A 129 2.90 -0.50 7.85
N GLN A 130 2.52 -0.45 9.13
CA GLN A 130 2.36 -1.67 9.91
C GLN A 130 1.27 -2.59 9.35
N LEU A 131 0.17 -2.03 8.85
CA LEU A 131 -0.90 -2.82 8.23
C LEU A 131 -0.43 -3.44 6.90
N VAL A 132 0.33 -2.70 6.08
CA VAL A 132 1.01 -3.23 4.87
C VAL A 132 1.90 -4.43 5.22
N ASP A 133 2.76 -4.29 6.22
CA ASP A 133 3.68 -5.35 6.64
C ASP A 133 2.94 -6.61 7.07
N LYS A 134 1.78 -6.45 7.69
CA LYS A 134 0.96 -7.55 8.18
C LYS A 134 0.24 -8.27 7.06
N TYR A 135 -0.28 -7.54 6.07
CA TYR A 135 -0.79 -8.15 4.86
C TYR A 135 0.32 -8.88 4.09
N LEU A 136 1.53 -8.32 4.03
CA LEU A 136 2.65 -8.97 3.36
C LEU A 136 3.04 -10.28 4.06
N LEU A 137 3.19 -10.24 5.40
CA LEU A 137 3.48 -11.42 6.22
C LEU A 137 2.37 -12.49 6.16
N LEU A 138 1.18 -12.14 5.70
CA LEU A 138 0.05 -13.07 5.56
C LEU A 138 0.01 -13.72 4.17
N LEU A 139 0.30 -12.94 3.12
CA LEU A 139 0.12 -13.30 1.72
C LEU A 139 1.38 -13.81 1.03
N VAL A 140 2.55 -13.41 1.51
CA VAL A 140 3.83 -13.63 0.82
C VAL A 140 4.71 -14.55 1.64
N PRO A 141 5.26 -15.61 1.03
CA PRO A 141 6.15 -16.53 1.71
C PRO A 141 7.45 -15.81 2.09
N SER A 142 8.05 -16.25 3.20
CA SER A 142 9.36 -15.75 3.62
C SER A 142 10.41 -16.00 2.54
N ASP A 143 11.08 -14.94 2.12
CA ASP A 143 12.23 -14.99 1.20
C ASP A 143 13.57 -15.03 1.95
N GLY A 144 13.55 -15.12 3.29
CA GLY A 144 14.74 -15.08 4.13
C GLY A 144 15.34 -13.69 4.31
N SER A 145 14.70 -12.63 3.80
CA SER A 145 15.15 -11.25 4.01
C SER A 145 15.07 -10.84 5.49
N PHE A 146 15.84 -9.80 5.83
CA PHE A 146 15.86 -9.24 7.18
C PHE A 146 14.47 -8.90 7.72
N PHE A 147 13.56 -8.46 6.85
CA PHE A 147 12.18 -8.22 7.25
C PHE A 147 11.52 -9.48 7.82
N TYR A 148 11.57 -10.59 7.08
CA TYR A 148 10.94 -11.82 7.55
C TYR A 148 11.68 -12.37 8.76
N THR A 149 13.01 -12.30 8.83
CA THR A 149 13.72 -12.74 10.03
C THR A 149 13.30 -11.93 11.25
N PHE A 150 13.30 -10.60 11.15
CA PHE A 150 12.90 -9.69 12.23
C PHE A 150 11.45 -9.91 12.70
N HIS A 151 10.52 -10.13 11.76
CA HIS A 151 9.10 -10.33 12.10
C HIS A 151 8.73 -11.77 12.44
N ASN A 152 9.46 -12.76 11.93
CA ASN A 152 9.21 -14.18 12.18
C ASN A 152 9.98 -14.74 13.37
N GLU A 153 10.95 -14.01 13.96
CA GLU A 153 11.61 -14.39 15.22
C GLU A 153 10.61 -14.73 16.35
N ARG A 154 9.36 -14.24 16.24
CA ARG A 154 8.26 -14.52 17.17
C ARG A 154 7.14 -15.41 16.61
N ARG A 155 7.21 -15.85 15.35
CA ARG A 155 6.20 -16.71 14.70
C ARG A 155 6.77 -18.12 14.47
N SER A 156 5.92 -19.14 14.58
CA SER A 156 6.23 -20.44 13.99
C SER A 156 6.27 -20.30 12.46
N LEU A 157 7.38 -20.71 11.85
CA LEU A 157 7.80 -20.55 10.44
C LEU A 157 6.83 -21.06 9.35
N THR A 158 5.64 -21.56 9.66
CA THR A 158 4.98 -22.57 8.82
C THR A 158 3.65 -22.20 8.17
N HIS A 159 3.05 -21.04 8.46
CA HIS A 159 1.76 -20.69 7.86
C HIS A 159 1.83 -19.32 7.19
N THR A 160 1.91 -19.35 5.85
CA THR A 160 1.51 -18.24 4.97
C THR A 160 0.19 -18.66 4.33
N ALA A 161 -0.79 -17.78 4.31
CA ALA A 161 -2.04 -18.05 3.58
C ALA A 161 -1.76 -18.01 2.08
N SER A 162 -2.24 -18.99 1.32
CA SER A 162 -2.21 -18.86 -0.14
C SER A 162 -3.07 -17.66 -0.56
N PHE A 163 -2.71 -17.00 -1.66
CA PHE A 163 -3.54 -15.92 -2.21
C PHE A 163 -4.99 -16.35 -2.40
N ALA A 164 -5.19 -17.60 -2.84
CA ALA A 164 -6.51 -18.20 -3.00
C ALA A 164 -7.30 -18.33 -1.69
N ALA A 165 -6.64 -18.70 -0.59
CA ALA A 165 -7.27 -18.74 0.73
C ALA A 165 -7.62 -17.33 1.21
N PHE A 166 -6.72 -16.37 1.02
CA PHE A 166 -6.90 -14.99 1.46
C PHE A 166 -8.15 -14.33 0.85
N TRP A 167 -8.29 -14.33 -0.47
CA TRP A 167 -9.43 -13.64 -1.08
C TRP A 167 -10.77 -14.34 -0.78
N LYS A 168 -10.76 -15.66 -0.56
CA LYS A 168 -11.96 -16.42 -0.16
C LYS A 168 -12.40 -16.10 1.26
N VAL A 169 -11.47 -16.01 2.22
CA VAL A 169 -11.84 -15.60 3.59
C VAL A 169 -12.26 -14.13 3.64
N TYR A 170 -11.66 -13.28 2.79
CA TYR A 170 -12.08 -11.90 2.63
C TYR A 170 -13.53 -11.82 2.11
N GLU A 171 -13.83 -12.53 1.03
CA GLU A 171 -15.19 -12.64 0.47
C GLU A 171 -16.21 -13.13 1.50
N ALA A 172 -15.83 -14.11 2.33
CA ALA A 172 -16.66 -14.65 3.39
C ALA A 172 -16.78 -13.76 4.64
N GLY A 173 -16.08 -12.62 4.72
CA GLY A 173 -16.06 -11.75 5.90
C GLY A 173 -15.37 -12.36 7.12
N THR A 174 -14.49 -13.34 6.92
CA THR A 174 -13.78 -14.08 7.99
C THR A 174 -12.28 -13.77 8.01
N LEU A 175 -11.87 -12.68 7.38
CA LEU A 175 -10.47 -12.27 7.28
C LEU A 175 -9.79 -12.15 8.66
N LEU A 176 -10.49 -11.67 9.70
CA LEU A 176 -9.95 -11.59 11.06
C LEU A 176 -9.48 -12.95 11.59
N LEU A 177 -10.22 -14.03 11.33
CA LEU A 177 -9.82 -15.38 11.76
C LEU A 177 -8.49 -15.79 11.10
N LEU A 178 -8.34 -15.46 9.82
CA LEU A 178 -7.10 -15.73 9.09
C LEU A 178 -5.94 -14.93 9.68
N ILE A 179 -6.11 -13.64 9.95
CA ILE A 179 -5.04 -12.85 10.56
C ILE A 179 -4.77 -13.34 12.00
N ASP A 180 -5.80 -13.78 12.75
CA ASP A 180 -5.70 -14.27 14.15
C ASP A 180 -4.85 -15.53 14.23
N SER A 181 -5.01 -16.43 13.28
CA SER A 181 -4.17 -17.63 13.14
C SER A 181 -2.69 -17.31 12.86
N HIS A 182 -2.35 -16.05 12.60
CA HIS A 182 -0.99 -15.57 12.34
C HIS A 182 -0.52 -14.50 13.37
N ASP A 183 -0.95 -14.61 14.63
CA ASP A 183 -0.54 -13.77 15.78
C ASP A 183 -0.93 -12.29 15.71
N LEU A 184 -2.25 -12.02 15.79
CA LEU A 184 -2.88 -10.69 15.82
C LEU A 184 -2.83 -9.95 17.16
N GLN A 185 -2.38 -10.56 18.26
CA GLN A 185 -2.47 -9.93 19.58
C GLN A 185 -1.81 -8.54 19.62
N ASN A 186 -0.67 -8.39 18.93
CA ASN A 186 0.03 -7.11 18.81
C ASN A 186 -0.71 -6.08 17.94
N LEU A 187 -1.54 -6.55 17.01
CA LEU A 187 -2.17 -5.73 16.00
C LEU A 187 -3.46 -5.10 16.54
N ARG A 188 -4.25 -5.84 17.34
CA ARG A 188 -5.40 -5.30 18.09
C ARG A 188 -5.00 -4.16 19.03
N THR A 189 -3.85 -4.29 19.68
CA THR A 189 -3.31 -3.26 20.60
C THR A 189 -2.90 -1.98 19.86
N ARG A 190 -2.39 -2.11 18.62
CA ARG A 190 -1.85 -0.99 17.84
C ARG A 190 -2.88 -0.36 16.90
N LEU A 191 -3.87 -1.12 16.44
CA LEU A 191 -4.92 -0.71 15.51
C LEU A 191 -6.30 -0.97 16.14
N PRO A 192 -6.74 -0.13 17.10
CA PRO A 192 -7.90 -0.41 17.94
C PRO A 192 -9.23 -0.50 17.18
N HIS A 193 -9.32 0.11 16.00
CA HIS A 193 -10.54 0.14 15.19
C HIS A 193 -10.58 -0.92 14.08
N LEU A 194 -9.47 -1.63 13.84
CA LEU A 194 -9.36 -2.58 12.75
C LEU A 194 -10.32 -3.76 12.91
N GLU A 195 -10.41 -4.29 14.13
CA GLU A 195 -11.29 -5.41 14.45
C GLU A 195 -12.77 -5.07 14.21
N SER A 196 -13.20 -3.90 14.69
CA SER A 196 -14.57 -3.44 14.46
C SER A 196 -14.88 -3.26 12.97
N PHE A 197 -13.90 -2.86 12.16
CA PHE A 197 -14.09 -2.67 10.73
C PHE A 197 -14.17 -4.00 9.98
N LEU A 198 -13.19 -4.89 10.20
CA LEU A 198 -13.09 -6.18 9.50
C LEU A 198 -14.10 -7.23 9.98
N SER A 199 -14.81 -6.97 11.08
CA SER A 199 -15.94 -7.81 11.55
C SER A 199 -17.19 -7.67 10.66
N VAL A 200 -17.24 -6.63 9.82
CA VAL A 200 -18.32 -6.43 8.86
C VAL A 200 -17.91 -7.07 7.52
N PRO A 201 -18.75 -7.93 6.92
CA PRO A 201 -18.44 -8.51 5.62
C PRO A 201 -18.30 -7.44 4.53
N PRO A 202 -17.50 -7.67 3.47
CA PRO A 202 -17.35 -6.72 2.37
C PRO A 202 -18.67 -6.33 1.68
N SER A 203 -19.62 -7.27 1.67
CA SER A 203 -20.97 -7.10 1.11
C SER A 203 -21.95 -6.37 2.05
N GLY A 204 -21.55 -6.10 3.30
CA GLY A 204 -22.35 -5.41 4.30
C GLY A 204 -22.12 -3.89 4.29
N PRO A 205 -23.10 -3.10 4.78
CA PRO A 205 -22.90 -1.66 4.96
C PRO A 205 -21.85 -1.45 6.06
N HIS A 206 -20.68 -0.94 5.68
CA HIS A 206 -19.68 -0.53 6.66
C HIS A 206 -20.23 0.66 7.49
N PRO A 207 -19.91 0.75 8.80
CA PRO A 207 -20.41 1.84 9.63
C PRO A 207 -20.12 3.22 9.04
N SER A 208 -21.13 4.10 9.01
CA SER A 208 -21.10 5.41 8.33
C SER A 208 -19.95 6.33 8.78
N VAL A 209 -19.43 6.14 9.99
CA VAL A 209 -18.28 6.88 10.53
C VAL A 209 -17.02 6.75 9.68
N TRP A 210 -16.83 5.62 8.97
CA TRP A 210 -15.66 5.41 8.11
C TRP A 210 -15.84 6.01 6.71
N ALA A 211 -17.08 6.19 6.27
CA ALA A 211 -17.40 6.94 5.06
C ALA A 211 -17.18 8.46 5.24
N LEU A 212 -17.16 8.99 6.47
CA LEU A 212 -16.92 10.42 6.70
C LEU A 212 -15.50 10.87 6.34
N LYS A 213 -14.51 9.95 6.30
CA LYS A 213 -13.12 10.29 5.91
C LYS A 213 -12.97 10.57 4.41
N THR A 214 -13.95 10.18 3.58
CA THR A 214 -13.95 10.45 2.13
C THR A 214 -14.67 11.74 1.76
N ILE A 215 -15.53 12.27 2.64
CA ILE A 215 -16.34 13.48 2.39
C ILE A 215 -15.52 14.79 2.22
N PRO A 216 -14.38 15.05 2.89
CA PRO A 216 -13.79 16.40 2.89
C PRO A 216 -13.17 16.87 1.56
N ARG A 217 -13.23 16.12 0.46
CA ARG A 217 -12.57 16.54 -0.81
C ARG A 217 -13.46 16.64 -2.04
N GLU A 218 -14.74 16.25 -1.99
CA GLU A 218 -15.65 16.46 -3.14
C GLU A 218 -16.38 17.83 -3.10
N HIS A 219 -16.40 18.52 -1.97
CA HIS A 219 -17.08 19.82 -1.83
C HIS A 219 -16.19 21.03 -2.14
N GLY A 220 -15.32 20.89 -3.14
CA GLY A 220 -14.34 21.92 -3.51
C GLY A 220 -14.23 22.26 -4.99
N SER A 221 -15.27 22.05 -5.82
CA SER A 221 -15.51 22.85 -7.05
C SER A 221 -16.71 22.36 -7.84
N ASN A 222 -17.82 23.10 -7.70
CA ASN A 222 -18.80 23.49 -8.72
C ASN A 222 -19.03 22.57 -9.93
N ASN A 223 -20.15 21.83 -9.90
CA ASN A 223 -21.19 22.10 -10.89
C ASN A 223 -22.58 21.71 -10.36
N ALA A 224 -23.41 22.72 -10.17
CA ALA A 224 -24.82 22.56 -9.87
C ALA A 224 -25.57 22.23 -11.17
N SER A 225 -25.99 20.97 -11.33
CA SER A 225 -27.25 20.58 -11.98
C SER A 225 -27.24 19.07 -12.27
N ALA A 226 -27.87 18.29 -11.38
CA ALA A 226 -28.65 17.10 -11.73
C ALA A 226 -29.02 16.34 -10.44
N TYR A 227 -30.12 16.74 -9.82
CA TYR A 227 -30.91 15.84 -8.98
C TYR A 227 -32.37 15.94 -9.43
N PRO A 228 -32.99 14.85 -9.91
CA PRO A 228 -34.37 14.56 -9.58
C PRO A 228 -34.37 13.67 -8.33
N GLY A 229 -35.07 14.15 -7.30
CA GLY A 229 -35.08 13.55 -5.99
C GLY A 229 -35.72 12.17 -5.94
N ASN A 230 -35.39 11.44 -4.87
CA ASN A 230 -36.31 10.50 -4.27
C ASN A 230 -36.19 10.61 -2.75
N HIS A 231 -37.30 11.06 -2.16
CA HIS A 231 -37.56 11.07 -0.75
C HIS A 231 -37.48 9.65 -0.19
N LEU A 232 -36.66 9.44 0.84
CA LEU A 232 -36.93 8.42 1.84
C LEU A 232 -37.10 9.09 3.20
N ARG A 233 -38.37 9.15 3.61
CA ARG A 233 -38.83 9.52 4.95
C ARG A 233 -38.20 8.58 5.98
N LEU A 234 -37.49 9.16 6.94
CA LEU A 234 -37.24 8.54 8.24
C LEU A 234 -38.59 8.44 8.98
N ARG A 235 -39.02 7.23 9.35
CA ARG A 235 -39.97 7.03 10.45
C ARG A 235 -39.15 6.66 11.68
N LEU A 236 -39.11 7.58 12.65
CA LEU A 236 -39.15 7.25 14.07
C LEU A 236 -40.62 7.22 14.48
#